data_AF-A0A918YIS4-F1
#
_entry.id   AF-A0A918YIS4-F1
#
_cell.length_a   1.000
_cell.length_b   1.000
_cell.length_c   1.000
_cell.angle_alpha   90.00
_cell.angle_beta   90.00
_cell.angle_gamma   90.00
#
_symmetry.space_group_name_H-M   'P 1'
#
loop_
_entity.id
_entity.type
_entity.pdbx_description
1 polymer ?
#
loop_
_entity_poly.entity_id
_entity_poly.type
_entity_poly.pdbx_seq_one_letter_code
_entity_poly.pdbx_strand_id
1 'polypeptide(L)'
;MVGSSHEALHQIFQKDPTLLTKALQKVLHVPFPEPREIAALNVDLTEIEPVERRVDTLLRAETDEGTYLLVVESQGKVDERKRGSWPYYLSYLYEKYRCEPVLIVITQSSRTAEWASRPIRFGFRDWHSLTVRPLVLGPDNVPVIADERQAEKDVPLAVLSAMTHGRGPQAPAILESLAAALRTIDSETAAVFVQFVDSCLADPQAKQMWKELMTAIQYFWRHELAEQVRAEGRVQGLEQGREEGRIEDRREMILRILEWRGIPVADGVRERVTACTDLGQLEVWAQRAVLATDAAELFDTE
;
A
#
# COMPACT_ATOMS: atom_id res chain seq x y z
N MET A 1 4.56 46.13 7.02
CA MET A 1 4.13 47.53 7.19
C MET A 1 3.46 47.94 5.88
N VAL A 2 2.14 48.14 5.88
CA VAL A 2 1.41 48.50 4.65
C VAL A 2 1.75 49.96 4.33
N GLY A 3 2.34 50.23 3.16
CA GLY A 3 2.68 51.60 2.78
C GLY A 3 1.43 52.45 2.51
N SER A 4 1.49 53.75 2.78
CA SER A 4 0.38 54.70 2.58
C SER A 4 -0.21 54.66 1.15
N SER A 5 0.62 54.35 0.15
CA SER A 5 0.17 54.15 -1.23
C SER A 5 -0.68 52.89 -1.43
N HIS A 6 -0.40 51.81 -0.71
CA HIS A 6 -1.20 50.58 -0.76
C HIS A 6 -2.57 50.81 -0.10
N GLU A 7 -2.60 51.56 1.00
CA GLU A 7 -3.84 51.88 1.71
C GLU A 7 -4.76 52.82 0.90
N ALA A 8 -4.20 53.82 0.22
CA ALA A 8 -4.96 54.71 -0.67
C ALA A 8 -5.64 53.96 -1.84
N LEU A 9 -4.97 52.93 -2.40
CA LEU A 9 -5.53 52.09 -3.45
C LEU A 9 -6.70 51.22 -2.95
N HIS A 10 -6.70 50.76 -1.71
CA HIS A 10 -7.84 50.03 -1.15
C HIS A 10 -9.01 50.96 -0.82
N GLN A 11 -8.73 52.15 -0.29
CA GLN A 11 -9.77 53.12 0.08
C GLN A 11 -10.56 53.66 -1.12
N ILE A 12 -9.94 53.85 -2.29
CA ILE A 12 -10.67 54.36 -3.46
C ILE A 12 -11.74 53.37 -3.94
N PHE A 13 -11.47 52.07 -3.85
CA PHE A 13 -12.43 51.02 -4.23
C PHE A 13 -13.57 50.83 -3.23
N GLN A 14 -13.36 51.18 -1.96
CA GLN A 14 -14.43 51.24 -0.96
C GLN A 14 -15.32 52.48 -1.15
N LYS A 15 -14.75 53.61 -1.59
CA LYS A 15 -15.47 54.88 -1.76
C LYS A 15 -16.25 55.00 -3.08
N ASP A 16 -15.71 54.46 -4.17
CA ASP A 16 -16.44 54.34 -5.44
C ASP A 16 -16.30 52.91 -5.98
N PRO A 17 -17.18 51.98 -5.53
CA PRO A 17 -17.13 50.60 -6.00
C PRO A 17 -17.43 50.47 -7.51
N THR A 18 -18.07 51.47 -8.13
CA THR A 18 -18.35 51.47 -9.58
C THR A 18 -17.10 51.71 -10.41
N LEU A 19 -16.05 52.32 -9.82
CA LEU A 19 -14.76 52.54 -10.46
C LEU A 19 -14.14 51.22 -10.93
N LEU A 20 -14.24 50.15 -10.13
CA LEU A 20 -13.74 48.82 -10.49
C LEU A 20 -14.41 48.28 -11.74
N THR A 21 -15.75 48.32 -11.80
CA THR A 21 -16.51 47.81 -12.95
C THR A 21 -16.13 48.58 -14.22
N LYS A 22 -16.03 49.91 -14.14
CA LYS A 22 -15.61 50.76 -15.27
C LYS A 22 -14.17 50.48 -15.71
N ALA A 23 -13.26 50.27 -14.77
CA ALA A 23 -11.87 49.94 -15.07
C ALA A 23 -11.75 48.57 -15.76
N LEU A 24 -12.45 47.55 -15.26
CA LEU A 24 -12.49 46.21 -15.86
C LEU A 24 -13.01 46.24 -17.30
N GLN A 25 -14.07 47.01 -17.56
CA GLN A 25 -14.67 47.12 -18.90
C GLN A 25 -13.84 47.99 -19.86
N LYS A 26 -13.30 49.14 -19.40
CA LYS A 26 -12.64 50.12 -20.28
C LYS A 26 -11.15 49.87 -20.48
N VAL A 27 -10.48 49.29 -19.49
CA VAL A 27 -9.02 49.08 -19.52
C VAL A 27 -8.70 47.63 -19.88
N LEU A 28 -9.34 46.67 -19.20
CA LEU A 28 -9.09 45.24 -19.47
C LEU A 28 -10.01 44.68 -20.55
N HIS A 29 -10.99 45.46 -21.01
CA HIS A 29 -11.96 45.05 -22.03
C HIS A 29 -12.68 43.73 -21.70
N VAL A 30 -12.87 43.45 -20.40
CA VAL A 30 -13.58 42.26 -19.93
C VAL A 30 -15.06 42.60 -19.78
N PRO A 31 -15.99 41.82 -20.37
CA PRO A 31 -17.42 42.11 -20.34
C PRO A 31 -18.07 41.74 -19.01
N PHE A 32 -17.54 42.29 -17.90
CA PHE A 32 -18.19 42.18 -16.60
C PHE A 32 -19.59 42.81 -16.65
N PRO A 33 -20.59 42.18 -16.02
CA PRO A 33 -21.94 42.69 -16.02
C PRO A 33 -22.00 43.95 -15.16
N GLU A 34 -22.89 44.87 -15.49
CA GLU A 34 -23.13 46.01 -14.61
C GLU A 34 -23.82 45.54 -13.32
N PRO A 35 -23.20 45.75 -12.14
CA PRO A 35 -23.78 45.33 -10.89
C PRO A 35 -24.97 46.25 -10.53
N ARG A 36 -26.08 45.66 -10.07
CA ARG A 36 -27.22 46.42 -9.54
C ARG A 36 -26.93 47.03 -8.18
N GLU A 37 -26.06 46.40 -7.41
CA GLU A 37 -25.65 46.79 -6.08
C GLU A 37 -24.21 46.30 -5.85
N ILE A 38 -23.42 47.08 -5.13
CA ILE A 38 -22.09 46.67 -4.66
C ILE A 38 -22.02 46.96 -3.16
N ALA A 39 -21.70 45.94 -2.38
CA ALA A 39 -21.50 46.05 -0.94
C ALA A 39 -20.10 45.57 -0.58
N ALA A 40 -19.44 46.29 0.33
CA ALA A 40 -18.19 45.82 0.92
C ALA A 40 -18.52 44.67 1.91
N LEU A 41 -17.86 43.53 1.74
CA LEU A 41 -17.90 42.43 2.70
C LEU A 41 -16.72 42.55 3.67
N ASN A 42 -16.78 41.83 4.79
CA ASN A 42 -15.66 41.78 5.72
C ASN A 42 -14.43 41.19 5.00
N VAL A 43 -13.31 41.91 5.05
CA VAL A 43 -12.03 41.49 4.46
C VAL A 43 -11.30 40.51 5.36
N ASP A 44 -11.69 40.43 6.64
CA ASP A 44 -11.25 39.38 7.54
C ASP A 44 -11.96 38.08 7.16
N LEU A 45 -11.23 37.21 6.48
CA LEU A 45 -11.69 35.89 6.06
C LEU A 45 -11.39 34.82 7.12
N THR A 46 -11.02 35.22 8.35
CA THR A 46 -10.76 34.29 9.44
C THR A 46 -12.04 33.56 9.84
N GLU A 47 -12.03 32.22 9.71
CA GLU A 47 -13.12 31.38 10.19
C GLU A 47 -12.93 31.06 11.68
N ILE A 48 -13.95 31.34 12.51
CA ILE A 48 -13.92 31.15 13.98
C ILE A 48 -14.10 29.67 14.35
N GLU A 49 -14.78 28.90 13.51
CA GLU A 49 -14.92 27.46 13.67
C GLU A 49 -13.73 26.74 13.03
N PRO A 50 -13.20 25.66 13.63
CA PRO A 50 -12.32 24.78 12.90
C PRO A 50 -13.12 24.27 11.70
N VAL A 51 -12.71 24.67 10.49
CA VAL A 51 -13.24 24.11 9.25
C VAL A 51 -12.72 22.69 9.16
N GLU A 52 -13.33 21.79 9.93
CA GLU A 52 -12.98 20.38 9.94
C GLU A 52 -13.51 19.76 8.66
N ARG A 53 -12.74 19.98 7.59
CA ARG A 53 -13.02 19.43 6.29
C ARG A 53 -11.94 18.42 5.97
N ARG A 54 -12.23 17.18 6.37
CA ARG A 54 -11.39 16.02 6.13
C ARG A 54 -11.60 15.56 4.69
N VAL A 55 -10.49 15.28 4.01
CA VAL A 55 -10.49 14.47 2.80
C VAL A 55 -10.45 13.00 3.20
N ASP A 56 -11.04 12.12 2.39
CA ASP A 56 -11.07 10.69 2.73
C ASP A 56 -9.65 10.08 2.73
N THR A 57 -8.80 10.53 1.81
CA THR A 57 -7.39 10.12 1.74
C THR A 57 -6.53 11.24 1.16
N LEU A 58 -5.39 11.50 1.82
CA LEU A 58 -4.37 12.45 1.38
C LEU A 58 -3.02 11.75 1.36
N LEU A 59 -2.39 11.67 0.19
CA LEU A 59 -1.07 11.06 0.02
C LEU A 59 -0.11 12.08 -0.61
N ARG A 60 1.16 12.00 -0.24
CA ARG A 60 2.23 12.73 -0.92
C ARG A 60 2.96 11.75 -1.83
N ALA A 61 3.14 12.12 -3.09
CA ALA A 61 3.91 11.36 -4.06
C ALA A 61 5.16 12.16 -4.45
N GLU A 62 6.29 11.46 -4.54
CA GLU A 62 7.57 12.02 -5.00
C GLU A 62 7.97 11.31 -6.28
N THR A 63 8.37 12.10 -7.28
CA THR A 63 8.78 11.62 -8.60
C THR A 63 9.99 12.42 -9.08
N ASP A 64 10.64 11.95 -10.12
CA ASP A 64 11.74 12.68 -10.77
C ASP A 64 11.29 14.04 -11.35
N GLU A 65 9.99 14.21 -11.63
CA GLU A 65 9.39 15.45 -12.13
C GLU A 65 8.92 16.40 -11.01
N GLY A 66 8.95 15.95 -9.75
CA GLY A 66 8.57 16.74 -8.59
C GLY A 66 7.63 16.03 -7.62
N THR A 67 7.24 16.78 -6.58
CA THR A 67 6.31 16.33 -5.54
C THR A 67 4.90 16.83 -5.81
N TYR A 68 3.91 15.95 -5.66
CA TYR A 68 2.48 16.31 -5.73
C TYR A 68 1.67 15.62 -4.63
N LEU A 69 0.45 16.10 -4.39
CA LEU A 69 -0.49 15.52 -3.43
C LEU A 69 -1.62 14.81 -4.17
N LEU A 70 -1.96 13.60 -3.73
CA LEU A 70 -3.14 12.88 -4.18
C LEU A 70 -4.24 13.04 -3.13
N VAL A 71 -5.37 13.60 -3.57
CA VAL A 71 -6.58 13.74 -2.78
C VAL A 71 -7.60 12.75 -3.34
N VAL A 72 -7.89 11.68 -2.62
CA VAL A 72 -8.83 10.65 -3.07
C VAL A 72 -10.12 10.78 -2.28
N GLU A 73 -11.25 10.79 -2.99
CA GLU A 73 -12.59 10.95 -2.44
C GLU A 73 -13.51 9.83 -2.95
N SER A 74 -14.18 9.14 -2.04
CA SER A 74 -15.20 8.15 -2.39
C SER A 74 -16.58 8.82 -2.44
N GLN A 75 -17.29 8.67 -3.55
CA GLN A 75 -18.61 9.29 -3.73
C GLN A 75 -19.67 8.25 -4.11
N GLY A 76 -20.63 8.01 -3.21
CA GLY A 76 -21.75 7.10 -3.45
C GLY A 76 -22.89 7.72 -4.26
N LYS A 77 -23.07 9.03 -4.18
CA LYS A 77 -24.14 9.79 -4.86
C LYS A 77 -23.69 11.21 -5.18
N VAL A 78 -24.43 11.89 -6.04
CA VAL A 78 -24.26 13.32 -6.30
C VAL A 78 -24.39 14.13 -5.01
N ASP A 79 -23.40 14.99 -4.74
CA ASP A 79 -23.40 15.93 -3.62
C ASP A 79 -22.91 17.31 -4.07
N GLU A 80 -23.84 18.23 -4.31
CA GLU A 80 -23.53 19.58 -4.78
C GLU A 80 -22.62 20.38 -3.83
N ARG A 81 -22.60 20.04 -2.53
CA ARG A 81 -21.69 20.71 -1.57
C ARG A 81 -20.23 20.46 -1.92
N LYS A 82 -19.91 19.28 -2.46
CA LYS A 82 -18.54 18.92 -2.83
C LYS A 82 -18.00 19.77 -3.98
N ARG A 83 -18.86 20.35 -4.83
CA ARG A 83 -18.41 21.33 -5.84
C ARG A 83 -17.83 22.59 -5.22
N GLY A 84 -18.26 22.96 -4.01
CA GLY A 84 -17.67 24.02 -3.19
C GLY A 84 -16.44 23.56 -2.41
N SER A 85 -16.55 22.40 -1.77
CA SER A 85 -15.52 21.90 -0.85
C SER A 85 -14.23 21.47 -1.55
N TRP A 86 -14.30 20.78 -2.69
CA TRP A 86 -13.09 20.26 -3.35
C TRP A 86 -12.12 21.37 -3.79
N PRO A 87 -12.55 22.45 -4.48
CA PRO A 87 -11.64 23.55 -4.82
C PRO A 87 -11.02 24.22 -3.59
N TYR A 88 -11.77 24.31 -2.49
CA TYR A 88 -11.27 24.82 -1.22
C TYR A 88 -10.14 23.92 -0.67
N TYR A 89 -10.32 22.59 -0.67
CA TYR A 89 -9.29 21.63 -0.22
C TYR A 89 -8.02 21.76 -1.04
N LEU A 90 -8.15 21.75 -2.36
CA LEU A 90 -6.99 21.84 -3.24
C LEU A 90 -6.24 23.16 -3.03
N SER A 91 -6.96 24.28 -2.95
CA SER A 91 -6.33 25.60 -2.71
C SER A 91 -5.64 25.65 -1.34
N TYR A 92 -6.27 25.12 -0.30
CA TYR A 92 -5.69 25.04 1.05
C TYR A 92 -4.46 24.14 1.10
N LEU A 93 -4.51 22.95 0.49
CA LEU A 93 -3.41 22.01 0.47
C LEU A 93 -2.20 22.55 -0.28
N TYR A 94 -2.43 23.24 -1.40
CA TYR A 94 -1.35 23.92 -2.12
C TYR A 94 -0.72 25.03 -1.27
N GLU A 95 -1.52 25.87 -0.61
CA GLU A 95 -1.01 26.91 0.28
C GLU A 95 -0.13 26.29 1.38
N LYS A 96 -0.66 25.27 2.06
CA LYS A 96 -0.05 24.67 3.24
C LYS A 96 1.23 23.90 2.93
N TYR A 97 1.22 23.12 1.86
CA TYR A 97 2.29 22.17 1.55
C TYR A 97 3.16 22.58 0.37
N ARG A 98 2.76 23.61 -0.40
CA ARG A 98 3.46 24.08 -1.61
C ARG A 98 3.73 22.95 -2.61
N CYS A 99 2.77 22.01 -2.70
CA CYS A 99 2.78 20.86 -3.59
C CYS A 99 1.48 20.86 -4.40
N GLU A 100 1.56 20.48 -5.68
CA GLU A 100 0.41 20.47 -6.58
C GLU A 100 -0.60 19.39 -6.16
N PRO A 101 -1.86 19.74 -5.82
CA PRO A 101 -2.83 18.76 -5.37
C PRO A 101 -3.71 18.27 -6.53
N VAL A 102 -3.85 16.96 -6.64
CA VAL A 102 -4.61 16.26 -7.67
C VAL A 102 -5.80 15.56 -7.03
N LEU A 103 -7.01 15.91 -7.49
CA LEU A 103 -8.25 15.31 -7.01
C LEU A 103 -8.60 14.06 -7.84
N ILE A 104 -8.78 12.94 -7.15
CA ILE A 104 -9.28 11.68 -7.66
C ILE A 104 -10.61 11.37 -6.97
N VAL A 105 -11.65 11.10 -7.74
CA VAL A 105 -12.96 10.68 -7.25
C VAL A 105 -13.21 9.24 -7.67
N ILE A 106 -13.55 8.38 -6.72
CA ILE A 106 -13.90 6.98 -6.95
C ILE A 106 -15.39 6.80 -6.69
N THR A 107 -16.11 6.13 -7.59
CA THR A 107 -17.55 5.90 -7.44
C THR A 107 -18.00 4.61 -8.10
N GLN A 108 -19.05 3.99 -7.56
CA GLN A 108 -19.73 2.83 -8.13
C GLN A 108 -20.93 3.21 -9.02
N SER A 109 -21.11 4.50 -9.32
CA SER A 109 -22.26 4.98 -10.09
C SER A 109 -21.82 5.79 -11.30
N SER A 110 -22.16 5.32 -12.50
CA SER A 110 -21.93 6.06 -13.75
C SER A 110 -22.51 7.48 -13.71
N ARG A 111 -23.71 7.65 -13.11
CA ARG A 111 -24.32 8.97 -12.92
C ARG A 111 -23.48 9.89 -12.03
N THR A 112 -22.97 9.38 -10.91
CA THR A 112 -22.08 10.15 -10.03
C THR A 112 -20.75 10.44 -10.72
N ALA A 113 -20.22 9.50 -11.52
CA ALA A 113 -18.98 9.67 -12.26
C ALA A 113 -19.09 10.79 -13.32
N GLU A 114 -20.19 10.79 -14.08
CA GLU A 114 -20.47 11.83 -15.07
C GLU A 114 -20.61 13.20 -14.39
N TRP A 115 -21.30 13.28 -13.25
CA TRP A 115 -21.41 14.52 -12.50
C TRP A 115 -20.06 15.01 -11.93
N ALA A 116 -19.27 14.10 -11.37
CA ALA A 116 -17.98 14.41 -10.75
C ALA A 116 -16.94 14.85 -11.78
N SER A 117 -16.97 14.29 -13.00
CA SER A 117 -16.02 14.61 -14.07
C SER A 117 -16.24 16.00 -14.68
N ARG A 118 -17.40 16.63 -14.46
CA ARG A 118 -17.68 17.98 -14.95
C ARG A 118 -16.78 19.01 -14.26
N PRO A 119 -16.00 19.81 -15.02
CA PRO A 119 -15.14 20.83 -14.44
C PRO A 119 -15.89 21.77 -13.49
N ILE A 120 -15.27 22.07 -12.36
CA ILE A 120 -15.78 23.07 -11.41
C ILE A 120 -15.10 24.38 -11.74
N ARG A 121 -15.89 25.42 -12.01
CA ARG A 121 -15.41 26.73 -12.45
C ARG A 121 -15.93 27.79 -11.50
N PHE A 122 -15.01 28.51 -10.86
CA PHE A 122 -15.33 29.74 -10.12
C PHE A 122 -14.80 30.95 -10.88
N GLY A 123 -15.60 32.01 -10.89
CA GLY A 123 -15.34 33.21 -11.67
C GLY A 123 -16.62 33.71 -12.33
N PHE A 124 -16.45 34.63 -13.28
CA PHE A 124 -17.54 35.17 -14.07
C PHE A 124 -17.68 34.43 -15.40
N ARG A 125 -18.79 34.66 -16.12
CA ARG A 125 -19.00 34.11 -17.47
C ARG A 125 -17.82 34.51 -18.36
N ASP A 126 -17.22 33.51 -19.01
CA ASP A 126 -16.04 33.64 -19.89
C ASP A 126 -14.72 34.05 -19.19
N TRP A 127 -14.72 34.17 -17.85
CA TRP A 127 -13.52 34.47 -17.06
C TRP A 127 -13.45 33.57 -15.81
N HIS A 128 -12.78 32.42 -15.94
CA HIS A 128 -12.63 31.47 -14.83
C HIS A 128 -11.36 31.78 -14.03
N SER A 129 -11.54 32.23 -12.78
CA SER A 129 -10.43 32.47 -11.85
C SER A 129 -9.88 31.19 -11.24
N LEU A 130 -10.72 30.16 -11.11
CA LEU A 130 -10.32 28.84 -10.62
C LEU A 130 -11.07 27.76 -11.42
N THR A 131 -10.33 26.78 -11.93
CA THR A 131 -10.91 25.60 -12.58
C THR A 131 -10.33 24.34 -11.97
N VAL A 132 -11.19 23.53 -11.36
CA VAL A 132 -10.82 22.19 -10.88
C VAL A 132 -11.35 21.14 -11.87
N ARG A 133 -10.48 20.21 -12.25
CA ARG A 133 -10.80 19.07 -13.11
C ARG A 133 -10.54 17.77 -12.34
N PRO A 134 -11.59 17.18 -11.74
CA PRO A 134 -11.42 15.91 -11.02
C PRO A 134 -11.05 14.79 -12.00
N LEU A 135 -10.10 13.94 -11.61
CA LEU A 135 -9.91 12.64 -12.23
C LEU A 135 -10.93 11.68 -11.62
N VAL A 136 -11.67 10.95 -12.44
CA VAL A 136 -12.78 10.11 -11.96
C VAL A 136 -12.57 8.67 -12.37
N LEU A 137 -12.63 7.77 -11.40
CA LEU A 137 -12.65 6.33 -11.58
C LEU A 137 -14.06 5.82 -11.26
N GLY A 138 -14.68 5.16 -12.23
CA GLY A 138 -16.03 4.63 -12.07
C GLY A 138 -16.35 3.51 -13.07
N PRO A 139 -17.60 3.03 -13.09
CA PRO A 139 -17.96 1.82 -13.84
C PRO A 139 -17.70 1.93 -15.34
N ASP A 140 -17.66 3.14 -15.89
CA ASP A 140 -17.52 3.36 -17.33
C ASP A 140 -16.05 3.33 -17.80
N ASN A 141 -15.06 3.42 -16.90
CA ASN A 141 -13.64 3.46 -17.26
C ASN A 141 -12.74 2.50 -16.47
N VAL A 142 -13.18 1.99 -15.32
CA VAL A 142 -12.48 0.92 -14.60
C VAL A 142 -12.78 -0.40 -15.31
N PRO A 143 -11.77 -1.18 -15.72
CA PRO A 143 -11.99 -2.44 -16.42
C PRO A 143 -12.72 -3.46 -15.54
N VAL A 144 -13.59 -4.25 -16.17
CA VAL A 144 -14.19 -5.42 -15.53
C VAL A 144 -13.19 -6.57 -15.61
N ILE A 145 -12.69 -7.00 -14.46
CA ILE A 145 -11.79 -8.14 -14.33
C ILE A 145 -12.59 -9.36 -13.82
N ALA A 146 -13.03 -10.20 -14.75
CA ALA A 146 -13.84 -11.40 -14.49
C ALA A 146 -13.17 -12.68 -15.02
N ASP A 147 -11.85 -12.64 -15.21
CA ASP A 147 -11.01 -13.77 -15.59
C ASP A 147 -9.89 -13.93 -14.57
N GLU A 148 -9.67 -15.15 -14.08
CA GLU A 148 -8.66 -15.45 -13.06
C GLU A 148 -7.25 -15.04 -13.52
N ARG A 149 -6.87 -15.36 -14.76
CA ARG A 149 -5.53 -15.04 -15.27
C ARG A 149 -5.31 -13.54 -15.41
N GLN A 150 -6.35 -12.77 -15.70
CA GLN A 150 -6.26 -11.31 -15.68
C GLN A 150 -6.13 -10.78 -14.26
N ALA A 151 -6.88 -11.33 -13.31
CA ALA A 151 -6.83 -10.93 -11.92
C ALA A 151 -5.48 -11.23 -11.26
N GLU A 152 -4.87 -12.38 -11.56
CA GLU A 152 -3.54 -12.77 -11.07
C GLU A 152 -2.42 -11.86 -11.60
N LYS A 153 -2.54 -11.36 -12.83
CA LYS A 153 -1.54 -10.46 -13.43
C LYS A 153 -1.47 -9.11 -12.73
N ASP A 154 -2.61 -8.62 -12.23
CA ASP A 154 -2.72 -7.32 -11.58
C ASP A 154 -3.79 -7.37 -10.48
N VAL A 155 -3.39 -7.89 -9.33
CA VAL A 155 -4.26 -8.01 -8.15
C VAL A 155 -4.79 -6.64 -7.69
N PRO A 156 -3.97 -5.56 -7.62
CA PRO A 156 -4.48 -4.22 -7.28
C PRO A 156 -5.59 -3.74 -8.23
N LEU A 157 -5.44 -3.95 -9.54
CA LEU A 157 -6.48 -3.60 -10.51
C LEU A 157 -7.73 -4.47 -10.36
N ALA A 158 -7.57 -5.76 -10.05
CA ALA A 158 -8.69 -6.66 -9.77
C ALA A 158 -9.47 -6.23 -8.51
N VAL A 159 -8.77 -5.75 -7.48
CA VAL A 159 -9.36 -5.16 -6.27
C VAL A 159 -10.16 -3.90 -6.63
N LEU A 160 -9.57 -2.98 -7.40
CA LEU A 160 -10.27 -1.77 -7.87
C LEU A 160 -11.50 -2.11 -8.73
N SER A 161 -11.40 -3.12 -9.59
CA SER A 161 -12.52 -3.66 -10.38
C SER A 161 -13.64 -4.15 -9.46
N ALA A 162 -13.34 -4.99 -8.46
CA ALA A 162 -14.33 -5.48 -7.50
C ALA A 162 -14.98 -4.34 -6.68
N MET A 163 -14.18 -3.36 -6.25
CA MET A 163 -14.66 -2.18 -5.53
C MET A 163 -15.57 -1.29 -6.38
N THR A 164 -15.38 -1.25 -7.70
CA THR A 164 -16.15 -0.40 -8.62
C THR A 164 -17.40 -1.09 -9.15
N HIS A 165 -17.27 -2.38 -9.48
CA HIS A 165 -18.29 -3.21 -10.14
C HIS A 165 -18.99 -4.17 -9.16
N GLY A 166 -18.90 -3.92 -7.86
CA GLY A 166 -19.51 -4.73 -6.79
C GLY A 166 -21.05 -4.74 -6.76
N ARG A 167 -21.69 -4.29 -7.85
CA ARG A 167 -23.15 -4.31 -8.08
C ARG A 167 -23.40 -4.82 -9.49
N GLY A 168 -24.46 -5.61 -9.64
CA GLY A 168 -24.95 -6.06 -10.95
C GLY A 168 -24.51 -7.48 -11.33
N PRO A 169 -24.85 -7.93 -12.55
CA PRO A 169 -24.81 -9.34 -12.94
C PRO A 169 -23.40 -9.92 -13.04
N GLN A 170 -22.37 -9.09 -13.22
CA GLN A 170 -20.98 -9.52 -13.34
C GLN A 170 -20.24 -9.61 -11.99
N ALA A 171 -20.82 -9.08 -10.91
CA ALA A 171 -20.19 -9.08 -9.59
C ALA A 171 -19.72 -10.48 -9.13
N PRO A 172 -20.51 -11.57 -9.32
CA PRO A 172 -20.06 -12.91 -8.94
C PRO A 172 -18.74 -13.33 -9.62
N ALA A 173 -18.66 -13.18 -10.94
CA ALA A 173 -17.47 -13.59 -11.71
C ALA A 173 -16.23 -12.75 -11.35
N ILE A 174 -16.42 -11.46 -11.05
CA ILE A 174 -15.34 -10.57 -10.60
C ILE A 174 -14.82 -11.01 -9.22
N LEU A 175 -15.72 -11.30 -8.28
CA LEU A 175 -15.36 -11.72 -6.93
C LEU A 175 -14.67 -13.10 -6.93
N GLU A 176 -15.12 -14.04 -7.76
CA GLU A 176 -14.47 -15.35 -7.95
C GLU A 176 -13.06 -15.18 -8.51
N SER A 177 -12.90 -14.37 -9.56
CA SER A 177 -11.60 -14.10 -10.18
C SER A 177 -10.63 -13.44 -9.19
N LEU A 178 -11.12 -12.47 -8.41
CA LEU A 178 -10.33 -11.84 -7.35
C LEU A 178 -9.96 -12.83 -6.24
N ALA A 179 -10.88 -13.70 -5.83
CA ALA A 179 -10.61 -14.71 -4.81
C ALA A 179 -9.50 -15.69 -5.24
N ALA A 180 -9.46 -16.08 -6.52
CA ALA A 180 -8.36 -16.85 -7.08
C ALA A 180 -7.04 -16.07 -7.02
N ALA A 181 -7.04 -14.82 -7.50
CA ALA A 181 -5.87 -13.96 -7.51
C ALA A 181 -5.29 -13.68 -6.11
N LEU A 182 -6.14 -13.51 -5.09
CA LEU A 182 -5.70 -13.29 -3.71
C LEU A 182 -4.91 -14.48 -3.14
N ARG A 183 -5.08 -15.70 -3.67
CA ARG A 183 -4.28 -16.87 -3.24
C ARG A 183 -2.83 -16.82 -3.76
N THR A 184 -2.54 -15.98 -4.74
CA THR A 184 -1.22 -15.88 -5.37
C THR A 184 -0.27 -14.89 -4.68
N ILE A 185 -0.80 -14.10 -3.75
CA ILE A 185 -0.05 -13.11 -2.97
C ILE A 185 0.04 -13.53 -1.50
N ASP A 186 0.90 -12.84 -0.73
CA ASP A 186 1.07 -13.12 0.69
C ASP A 186 -0.21 -12.83 1.49
N SER A 187 -0.38 -13.54 2.60
CA SER A 187 -1.60 -13.48 3.41
C SER A 187 -1.83 -12.13 4.08
N GLU A 188 -0.78 -11.34 4.35
CA GLU A 188 -0.91 -10.04 5.00
C GLU A 188 -1.47 -9.01 4.01
N THR A 189 -0.88 -8.90 2.83
CA THR A 189 -1.36 -8.04 1.74
C THR A 189 -2.77 -8.43 1.33
N ALA A 190 -3.03 -9.73 1.20
CA ALA A 190 -4.36 -10.21 0.84
C ALA A 190 -5.41 -9.84 1.90
N ALA A 191 -5.10 -9.97 3.19
CA ALA A 191 -6.02 -9.58 4.27
C ALA A 191 -6.41 -8.10 4.19
N VAL A 192 -5.47 -7.21 3.81
CA VAL A 192 -5.75 -5.79 3.62
C VAL A 192 -6.72 -5.58 2.45
N PHE A 193 -6.48 -6.21 1.29
CA PHE A 193 -7.39 -6.12 0.15
C PHE A 193 -8.79 -6.66 0.45
N VAL A 194 -8.87 -7.74 1.22
CA VAL A 194 -10.16 -8.31 1.65
C VAL A 194 -10.98 -7.32 2.44
N GLN A 195 -10.36 -6.58 3.37
CA GLN A 195 -11.05 -5.57 4.18
C GLN A 195 -11.56 -4.40 3.32
N PHE A 196 -10.78 -3.97 2.31
CA PHE A 196 -11.21 -2.90 1.40
C PHE A 196 -12.41 -3.31 0.55
N VAL A 197 -12.37 -4.51 -0.03
CA VAL A 197 -13.48 -5.03 -0.83
C VAL A 197 -14.73 -5.18 0.05
N ASP A 198 -14.63 -5.79 1.23
CA ASP A 198 -15.78 -5.99 2.14
C ASP A 198 -16.45 -4.66 2.52
N SER A 199 -15.65 -3.61 2.74
CA SER A 199 -16.13 -2.27 3.07
C SER A 199 -16.84 -1.59 1.89
N CYS A 200 -16.40 -1.85 0.66
CA CYS A 200 -16.93 -1.20 -0.54
C CYS A 200 -18.12 -1.93 -1.16
N LEU A 201 -18.23 -3.24 -0.97
CA LEU A 201 -19.42 -3.97 -1.41
C LEU A 201 -20.65 -3.37 -0.71
N ALA A 202 -21.67 -3.04 -1.49
CA ALA A 202 -22.93 -2.52 -0.96
C ALA A 202 -24.10 -3.48 -1.18
N ASP A 203 -23.97 -4.38 -2.16
CA ASP A 203 -24.97 -5.39 -2.47
C ASP A 203 -24.90 -6.55 -1.44
N PRO A 204 -26.01 -6.90 -0.77
CA PRO A 204 -26.01 -7.95 0.24
C PRO A 204 -25.64 -9.34 -0.29
N GLN A 205 -26.01 -9.66 -1.54
CA GLN A 205 -25.70 -10.95 -2.15
C GLN A 205 -24.21 -11.04 -2.47
N ALA A 206 -23.64 -9.98 -3.06
CA ALA A 206 -22.20 -9.88 -3.30
C ALA A 206 -21.41 -9.97 -1.99
N LYS A 207 -21.87 -9.32 -0.91
CA LYS A 207 -21.25 -9.45 0.42
C LYS A 207 -21.27 -10.87 0.95
N GLN A 208 -22.40 -11.56 0.83
CA GLN A 208 -22.53 -12.93 1.32
C GLN A 208 -21.62 -13.87 0.54
N MET A 209 -21.61 -13.77 -0.79
CA MET A 209 -20.70 -14.52 -1.65
C MET A 209 -19.24 -14.24 -1.32
N TRP A 210 -18.89 -12.97 -1.09
CA TRP A 210 -17.53 -12.60 -0.70
C TRP A 210 -17.11 -13.28 0.61
N LYS A 211 -17.97 -13.28 1.63
CA LYS A 211 -17.69 -13.98 2.90
C LYS A 211 -17.46 -15.48 2.74
N GLU A 212 -18.23 -16.14 1.87
CA GLU A 212 -18.06 -17.56 1.57
C GLU A 212 -16.71 -17.83 0.90
N LEU A 213 -16.34 -17.03 -0.11
CA LEU A 213 -15.04 -17.09 -0.77
C LEU A 213 -13.89 -16.88 0.22
N MET A 214 -14.01 -15.88 1.11
CA MET A 214 -12.97 -15.58 2.10
C MET A 214 -12.79 -16.70 3.12
N THR A 215 -13.86 -17.40 3.49
CA THR A 215 -13.78 -18.57 4.37
C THR A 215 -12.92 -19.67 3.74
N ALA A 216 -13.07 -19.92 2.44
CA ALA A 216 -12.25 -20.89 1.72
C ALA A 216 -10.78 -20.45 1.61
N ILE A 217 -10.52 -19.16 1.36
CA ILE A 217 -9.15 -18.62 1.30
C ILE A 217 -8.45 -18.69 2.67
N GLN A 218 -9.15 -18.33 3.75
CA GLN A 218 -8.60 -18.46 5.11
C GLN A 218 -8.22 -19.90 5.45
N TYR A 219 -9.02 -20.88 5.01
CA TYR A 219 -8.68 -22.29 5.17
C TYR A 219 -7.44 -22.68 4.35
N PHE A 220 -7.34 -22.21 3.10
CA PHE A 220 -6.19 -22.43 2.22
C PHE A 220 -4.88 -21.94 2.87
N TRP A 221 -4.82 -20.68 3.30
CA TRP A 221 -3.61 -20.14 3.94
C TRP A 221 -3.25 -20.85 5.25
N ARG A 222 -4.24 -21.24 6.07
CA ARG A 222 -3.97 -22.03 7.29
C ARG A 222 -3.32 -23.38 6.97
N HIS A 223 -3.78 -24.04 5.90
CA HIS A 223 -3.21 -25.32 5.50
C HIS A 223 -1.80 -25.16 4.92
N GLU A 224 -1.59 -24.17 4.06
CA GLU A 224 -0.30 -23.92 3.42
C GLU A 224 0.77 -23.52 4.44
N LEU A 225 0.44 -22.64 5.39
CA LEU A 225 1.33 -22.30 6.50
C LEU A 225 1.69 -23.55 7.33
N ALA A 226 0.72 -24.45 7.58
CA ALA A 226 0.98 -25.68 8.30
C ALA A 226 1.89 -26.65 7.52
N GLU A 227 1.77 -26.73 6.19
CA GLU A 227 2.68 -27.51 5.35
C GLU A 227 4.08 -26.91 5.30
N GLN A 228 4.21 -25.60 5.19
CA GLN A 228 5.50 -24.90 5.21
C GLN A 228 6.25 -25.16 6.52
N VAL A 229 5.60 -24.97 7.67
CA VAL A 229 6.20 -25.25 8.98
C VAL A 229 6.62 -26.73 9.10
N ARG A 230 5.80 -27.66 8.58
CA ARG A 230 6.17 -29.09 8.54
C ARG A 230 7.34 -29.38 7.60
N ALA A 231 7.42 -28.71 6.45
CA ALA A 231 8.51 -28.85 5.50
C ALA A 231 9.83 -28.31 6.09
N GLU A 232 9.80 -27.12 6.69
CA GLU A 232 10.95 -26.53 7.39
C GLU A 232 11.41 -27.44 8.54
N GLY A 233 10.49 -27.94 9.36
CA GLY A 233 10.82 -28.89 10.43
C GLY A 233 11.45 -30.19 9.92
N ARG A 234 11.00 -30.69 8.75
CA ARG A 234 11.63 -31.86 8.10
C ARG A 234 13.03 -31.56 7.60
N VAL A 235 13.26 -30.40 7.00
CA VAL A 235 14.59 -29.99 6.51
C VAL A 235 15.56 -29.82 7.68
N GLN A 236 15.16 -29.09 8.72
CA GLN A 236 15.97 -28.90 9.92
C GLN A 236 16.26 -30.25 10.61
N GLY A 237 15.27 -31.13 10.73
CA GLY A 237 15.47 -32.47 11.31
C GLY A 237 16.39 -33.36 10.48
N LEU A 238 16.33 -33.28 9.14
CA LEU A 238 17.23 -34.00 8.24
C LEU A 238 18.67 -33.47 8.31
N GLU A 239 18.83 -32.17 8.43
CA GLU A 239 20.15 -31.52 8.56
C GLU A 239 20.78 -31.85 9.91
N GLN A 240 20.02 -31.72 11.00
CA GLN A 240 20.45 -32.13 12.35
C GLN A 240 20.80 -33.63 12.39
N GLY A 241 19.94 -34.51 11.87
CA GLY A 241 20.20 -35.95 11.85
C GLY A 241 21.39 -36.34 10.97
N ARG A 242 21.67 -35.59 9.89
CA ARG A 242 22.88 -35.80 9.07
C ARG A 242 24.16 -35.40 9.80
N GLU A 243 24.12 -34.27 10.51
CA GLU A 243 25.29 -33.81 11.27
C GLU A 243 25.57 -34.73 12.45
N GLU A 244 24.55 -35.14 13.20
CA GLU A 244 24.64 -36.14 14.26
C GLU A 244 25.18 -37.47 13.73
N GLY A 245 24.68 -37.94 12.58
CA GLY A 245 25.18 -39.16 11.93
C GLY A 245 26.65 -39.07 11.52
N ARG A 246 27.09 -37.92 10.99
CA ARG A 246 28.51 -37.71 10.64
C ARG A 246 29.42 -37.72 11.86
N ILE A 247 28.99 -37.11 12.97
CA ILE A 247 29.73 -37.11 14.23
C ILE A 247 29.89 -38.55 14.73
N GLU A 248 28.80 -39.33 14.75
CA GLU A 248 28.84 -40.71 15.23
C GLU A 248 29.69 -41.62 14.33
N ASP A 249 29.52 -41.53 13.00
CA ASP A 249 30.34 -42.24 12.02
C ASP A 249 31.84 -41.91 12.20
N ARG A 250 32.19 -40.65 12.48
CA ARG A 250 33.59 -40.23 12.67
C ARG A 250 34.17 -40.77 13.97
N ARG A 251 33.40 -40.80 15.06
CA ARG A 251 33.78 -41.42 16.34
C ARG A 251 34.07 -42.91 16.15
N GLU A 252 33.16 -43.63 15.51
CA GLU A 252 33.31 -45.07 15.26
C GLU A 252 34.53 -45.34 14.36
N MET A 253 34.74 -44.52 13.33
CA MET A 253 35.88 -44.64 12.42
C MET A 253 37.23 -44.48 13.13
N ILE A 254 37.37 -43.49 14.02
CA ILE A 254 38.61 -43.29 14.80
C ILE A 254 38.95 -44.55 15.60
N LEU A 255 37.97 -45.10 16.31
CA LEU A 255 38.16 -46.30 17.13
C LEU A 255 38.49 -47.53 16.29
N ARG A 256 37.84 -47.70 15.13
CA ARG A 256 38.14 -48.79 14.17
C ARG A 256 39.55 -48.68 13.60
N ILE A 257 40.02 -47.48 13.26
CA ILE A 257 41.38 -47.28 12.74
C ILE A 257 42.41 -47.74 13.77
N LEU A 258 42.25 -47.34 15.05
CA LEU A 258 43.16 -47.77 16.12
C LEU A 258 43.13 -49.29 16.32
N GLU A 259 41.94 -49.90 16.28
CA GLU A 259 41.76 -51.35 16.37
C GLU A 259 42.45 -52.10 15.21
N TRP A 260 42.25 -51.67 13.96
CA TRP A 260 42.89 -52.27 12.78
C TRP A 260 44.40 -52.16 12.80
N ARG A 261 44.93 -51.13 13.47
CA ARG A 261 46.36 -50.94 13.67
C ARG A 261 46.91 -51.69 14.88
N GLY A 262 46.06 -52.37 15.65
CA GLY A 262 46.46 -53.11 16.85
C GLY A 262 46.92 -52.21 18.00
N ILE A 263 46.50 -50.94 18.02
CA ILE A 263 46.85 -49.99 19.08
C ILE A 263 45.85 -50.16 20.23
N PRO A 264 46.28 -50.50 21.45
CA PRO A 264 45.39 -50.63 22.60
C PRO A 264 44.71 -49.29 22.92
N VAL A 265 43.37 -49.29 22.98
CA VAL A 265 42.58 -48.09 23.32
C VAL A 265 42.16 -48.18 24.79
N ALA A 266 42.74 -47.34 25.64
CA ALA A 266 42.32 -47.21 27.03
C ALA A 266 40.91 -46.59 27.14
N ASP A 267 40.18 -46.92 28.21
CA ASP A 267 38.79 -46.45 28.40
C ASP A 267 38.69 -44.92 28.38
N GLY A 268 39.66 -44.21 28.96
CA GLY A 268 39.69 -42.74 28.94
C GLY A 268 39.85 -42.13 27.54
N VAL A 269 40.52 -42.82 26.60
CA VAL A 269 40.61 -42.40 25.19
C VAL A 269 39.28 -42.65 24.50
N ARG A 270 38.67 -43.81 24.73
CA ARG A 270 37.37 -44.18 24.17
C ARG A 270 36.30 -43.18 24.59
N GLU A 271 36.17 -42.89 25.87
CA GLU A 271 35.21 -41.92 26.41
C GLU A 271 35.41 -40.53 25.79
N ARG A 272 36.66 -40.10 25.66
CA ARG A 272 36.99 -38.77 25.11
C ARG A 272 36.64 -38.66 23.62
N VAL A 273 36.84 -39.72 22.84
CA VAL A 273 36.40 -39.77 21.43
C VAL A 273 34.87 -39.76 21.35
N THR A 274 34.18 -40.63 22.10
CA THR A 274 32.72 -40.75 22.05
C THR A 274 31.98 -39.51 22.59
N ALA A 275 32.60 -38.74 23.49
CA ALA A 275 32.01 -37.52 24.04
C ALA A 275 32.20 -36.29 23.14
N CYS A 276 33.11 -36.33 22.15
CA CYS A 276 33.42 -35.18 21.32
C CYS A 276 32.32 -34.92 20.28
N THR A 277 31.72 -33.73 20.29
CA THR A 277 30.65 -33.31 19.37
C THR A 277 31.16 -32.37 18.26
N ASP A 278 32.46 -32.09 18.21
CA ASP A 278 33.08 -31.22 17.21
C ASP A 278 33.57 -32.07 16.03
N LEU A 279 32.88 -31.96 14.89
CA LEU A 279 33.22 -32.72 13.69
C LEU A 279 34.63 -32.39 13.15
N GLY A 280 35.07 -31.14 13.27
CA GLY A 280 36.40 -30.72 12.83
C GLY A 280 37.50 -31.32 13.71
N GLN A 281 37.25 -31.38 15.02
CA GLN A 281 38.16 -32.05 15.95
C GLN A 281 38.21 -33.58 15.71
N LEU A 282 37.06 -34.21 15.47
CA LEU A 282 36.99 -35.64 15.12
C LEU A 282 37.73 -35.93 13.80
N GLU A 283 37.68 -35.03 12.82
CA GLU A 283 38.40 -35.17 11.56
C GLU A 283 39.92 -35.13 11.76
N VAL A 284 40.42 -34.23 12.59
CA VAL A 284 41.84 -34.18 12.98
C VAL A 284 42.26 -35.46 13.69
N TRP A 285 41.45 -35.95 14.63
CA TRP A 285 41.74 -37.21 15.33
C TRP A 285 41.71 -38.41 14.39
N ALA A 286 40.79 -38.45 13.42
CA ALA A 286 40.75 -39.52 12.42
C ALA A 286 42.03 -39.55 11.56
N GLN A 287 42.56 -38.39 11.17
CA GLN A 287 43.83 -38.30 10.43
C GLN A 287 45.01 -38.76 11.29
N ARG A 288 45.05 -38.37 12.57
CA ARG A 288 46.10 -38.78 13.51
C ARG A 288 46.08 -40.26 13.81
N ALA A 289 44.90 -40.87 13.92
CA ALA A 289 44.76 -42.31 14.16
C ALA A 289 45.51 -43.16 13.11
N VAL A 290 45.61 -42.67 11.87
CA VAL A 290 46.31 -43.35 10.78
C VAL A 290 47.83 -43.41 11.01
N LEU A 291 48.41 -42.42 11.70
CA LEU A 291 49.86 -42.28 11.89
C LEU A 291 50.34 -42.60 13.31
N ALA A 292 49.46 -42.48 14.31
CA ALA A 292 49.79 -42.59 15.72
C ALA A 292 50.45 -43.92 16.10
N THR A 293 51.41 -43.92 17.02
CA THR A 293 51.97 -45.15 17.58
C THR A 293 51.35 -45.53 18.93
N ASP A 294 50.74 -44.56 19.60
CA ASP A 294 49.95 -44.72 20.82
C ASP A 294 48.61 -43.98 20.71
N ALA A 295 47.57 -44.49 21.36
CA ALA A 295 46.21 -43.93 21.28
C ALA A 295 46.09 -42.52 21.92
N ALA A 296 46.98 -42.14 22.83
CA ALA A 296 47.00 -40.82 23.44
C ALA A 296 47.45 -39.72 22.46
N GLU A 297 48.27 -40.06 21.46
CA GLU A 297 48.80 -39.13 20.45
C GLU A 297 47.70 -38.50 19.58
N LEU A 298 46.49 -39.08 19.58
CA LEU A 298 45.31 -38.46 18.95
C LEU A 298 45.07 -37.03 19.46
N PHE A 299 45.36 -36.79 20.73
CA PHE A 299 45.03 -35.56 21.43
C PHE A 299 46.18 -34.56 21.49
N ASP A 300 47.35 -34.89 20.94
CA ASP A 300 48.52 -34.05 21.02
C ASP A 300 48.28 -32.75 20.24
N THR A 301 48.40 -31.61 20.88
CA THR A 301 48.51 -30.34 20.17
C THR A 301 49.91 -30.28 19.58
N GLU A 302 50.06 -30.04 18.28
CA GLU A 302 51.33 -29.47 17.82
C GLU A 302 51.68 -28.24 18.67
#